data_AF-A0A7C7V1V1-F1
#
_entry.id   AF-A0A7C7V1V1-F1
#
_cell.length_a   1.000
_cell.length_b   1.000
_cell.length_c   1.000
_cell.angle_alpha   90.00
_cell.angle_beta   90.00
_cell.angle_gamma   90.00
#
_symmetry.space_group_name_H-M   'P 1'
#
loop_
_entity.id
_entity.type
_entity.pdbx_description
1 polymer ?
#
loop_
_entity_poly.entity_id
_entity_poly.type
_entity_poly.pdbx_seq_one_letter_code
_entity_poly.pdbx_strand_id
1 'polypeptide(L)'
;MNIRVIISGRHYDQLGHVPGELSLEEGASVDEALGVIQAALPEGNRLPPSCLVAVSGQHLGTLASHQERTLTEGDELVVIAPVAGG
;
A
#
# COMPACT_ATOMS: atom_id res chain seq x y z
N MET A 1 0.41 16.07 -2.40
CA MET A 1 1.17 15.32 -3.40
C MET A 1 0.37 14.14 -3.91
N ASN A 2 0.55 13.73 -5.15
CA ASN A 2 -0.06 12.53 -5.71
C ASN A 2 0.98 11.41 -5.80
N ILE A 3 0.59 10.23 -5.35
CA ILE A 3 1.39 9.01 -5.48
C ILE A 3 0.59 7.96 -6.25
N ARG A 4 1.29 7.03 -6.88
CA ARG A 4 0.68 5.88 -7.52
C ARG A 4 0.58 4.73 -6.53
N VAL A 5 -0.55 4.04 -6.50
CA VAL A 5 -0.76 2.86 -5.66
C VAL A 5 -0.98 1.64 -6.54
N ILE A 6 -0.23 0.59 -6.25
CA ILE A 6 -0.38 -0.71 -6.89
C ILE A 6 -0.58 -1.74 -5.80
N ILE A 7 -1.69 -2.47 -5.85
CA ILE A 7 -1.90 -3.62 -4.97
C ILE A 7 -2.02 -4.88 -5.82
N SER A 8 -1.24 -5.89 -5.46
CA SER A 8 -1.12 -7.15 -6.20
C SER A 8 -1.09 -8.34 -5.24
N GLY A 9 -1.28 -9.55 -5.78
CA GLY A 9 -1.28 -10.80 -5.02
C GLY A 9 -2.68 -11.38 -4.80
N ARG A 10 -2.82 -12.24 -3.78
CA ARG A 10 -4.12 -12.85 -3.45
C ARG A 10 -5.07 -11.78 -2.92
N HIS A 11 -6.36 -11.92 -3.20
CA HIS A 11 -7.41 -10.98 -2.80
C HIS A 11 -7.36 -9.61 -3.49
N TYR A 12 -6.56 -9.42 -4.55
CA TYR A 12 -6.57 -8.19 -5.38
C TYR A 12 -7.97 -7.86 -5.93
N ASP A 13 -8.78 -8.88 -6.21
CA ASP A 13 -10.16 -8.75 -6.64
C ASP A 13 -11.05 -8.03 -5.61
N GLN A 14 -10.72 -8.13 -4.32
CA GLN A 14 -11.38 -7.42 -3.23
C GLN A 14 -10.93 -5.95 -3.10
N LEU A 15 -9.89 -5.57 -3.86
CA LEU A 15 -9.23 -4.27 -3.83
C LEU A 15 -9.58 -3.39 -5.03
N GLY A 16 -10.53 -3.80 -5.87
CA GLY A 16 -11.03 -2.98 -7.00
C GLY A 16 -11.61 -1.62 -6.57
N HIS A 17 -11.78 -1.39 -5.27
CA HIS A 17 -12.22 -0.12 -4.68
C HIS A 17 -11.06 0.80 -4.27
N VAL A 18 -9.82 0.30 -4.21
CA VAL A 18 -8.67 1.15 -3.89
C VAL A 18 -8.30 1.95 -5.14
N PRO A 19 -8.23 3.29 -5.05
CA PRO A 19 -7.83 4.10 -6.18
C PRO A 19 -6.37 3.82 -6.56
N GLY A 20 -6.09 3.81 -7.86
CA GLY A 20 -4.72 3.62 -8.39
C GLY A 20 -3.79 4.82 -8.14
N GLU A 21 -4.34 5.93 -7.65
CA GLU A 21 -3.62 7.12 -7.23
C GLU A 21 -4.19 7.62 -5.89
N LEU A 22 -3.31 8.12 -5.02
CA LEU A 22 -3.70 8.76 -3.77
C LEU A 22 -3.18 10.19 -3.71
N SER A 23 -4.09 11.11 -3.39
CA SER A 23 -3.74 12.47 -3.00
C SER A 23 -3.51 12.51 -1.50
N LEU A 24 -2.27 12.80 -1.10
CA LEU A 24 -1.82 12.90 0.29
C LEU A 24 -1.28 14.31 0.56
N GLU A 25 -1.10 14.66 1.84
CA GLU A 25 -0.35 15.86 2.21
C GLU A 25 1.12 15.74 1.79
N GLU A 26 1.77 16.88 1.56
CA GLU A 26 3.19 16.89 1.20
C GLU A 26 4.04 16.41 2.37
N GLY A 27 4.93 15.44 2.11
CA GLY A 27 5.74 14.82 3.15
C GLY A 27 5.01 13.77 3.99
N ALA A 28 3.84 13.27 3.55
CA ALA A 28 3.16 12.17 4.20
C ALA A 28 4.06 10.91 4.28
N SER A 29 3.88 10.14 5.35
CA SER A 29 4.55 8.87 5.61
C SER A 29 3.89 7.71 4.86
N VAL A 30 4.63 6.59 4.76
CA VAL A 30 4.09 5.31 4.29
C VAL A 30 2.91 4.85 5.16
N ASP A 31 2.98 5.03 6.48
CA ASP A 31 1.89 4.66 7.39
C ASP A 31 0.60 5.43 7.11
N GLU A 32 0.69 6.73 6.84
CA GLU A 32 -0.47 7.55 6.48
C GLU A 32 -1.09 7.08 5.16
N ALA A 33 -0.26 6.78 4.14
CA ALA A 33 -0.74 6.22 2.88
C ALA A 33 -1.42 4.87 3.08
N LEU A 34 -0.84 3.96 3.87
CA LEU A 34 -1.43 2.66 4.20
C LEU A 34 -2.74 2.81 4.98
N GLY A 35 -2.85 3.81 5.85
CA GLY A 35 -4.09 4.17 6.54
C GLY A 35 -5.20 4.57 5.58
N VAL A 36 -4.88 5.41 4.58
CA VAL A 36 -5.84 5.80 3.52
C VAL A 36 -6.26 4.59 2.69
N ILE A 37 -5.33 3.73 2.30
CA ILE A 37 -5.63 2.48 1.57
C ILE A 37 -6.57 1.60 2.40
N GLN A 38 -6.27 1.41 3.68
CA GLN A 38 -7.06 0.58 4.58
C GLN A 38 -8.47 1.16 4.82
N ALA A 39 -8.62 2.48 4.82
CA ALA A 39 -9.93 3.14 4.91
C ALA A 39 -10.75 3.05 3.62
N ALA A 40 -10.12 2.86 2.46
CA ALA A 40 -10.79 2.68 1.18
C ALA A 40 -11.31 1.24 0.95
N LEU A 41 -10.94 0.29 1.81
CA LEU A 41 -11.41 -1.08 1.71
C LEU A 41 -12.86 -1.22 2.21
N PRO A 42 -13.66 -2.13 1.61
CA PRO A 42 -14.99 -2.46 2.12
C PRO A 42 -14.97 -2.85 3.61
N GLU A 43 -16.06 -2.57 4.32
CA GLU A 43 -16.17 -2.93 5.73
C GLU A 43 -15.86 -4.42 5.98
N GLY A 44 -15.03 -4.70 6.97
CA GLY A 44 -14.57 -6.05 7.30
C GLY A 44 -13.34 -6.53 6.54
N ASN A 45 -12.94 -5.83 5.46
CA ASN A 45 -11.72 -6.18 4.72
C ASN A 45 -10.50 -5.44 5.29
N ARG A 46 -9.40 -6.18 5.46
CA ARG A 46 -8.11 -5.63 5.87
C ARG A 46 -6.98 -6.22 5.05
N LEU A 47 -5.95 -5.42 4.82
CA LEU A 47 -4.71 -5.93 4.26
C LEU A 47 -4.04 -6.85 5.29
N PRO A 48 -3.63 -8.07 4.90
CA PRO A 48 -2.86 -8.94 5.78
C PRO A 48 -1.61 -8.24 6.34
N PRO A 49 -1.25 -8.45 7.62
CA PRO A 49 -0.03 -7.88 8.21
C PRO A 49 1.24 -8.33 7.49
N SER A 50 1.19 -9.47 6.82
CA SER A 50 2.28 -10.05 6.04
C SER A 50 2.40 -9.50 4.61
N CYS A 51 1.54 -8.58 4.19
CA CYS A 51 1.69 -7.90 2.90
C CYS A 51 3.04 -7.20 2.82
N LEU A 52 3.77 -7.39 1.72
CA LEU A 52 5.03 -6.69 1.48
C LEU A 52 4.75 -5.26 1.05
N VAL A 53 5.60 -4.34 1.47
CA VAL A 53 5.53 -2.91 1.15
C VAL A 53 6.80 -2.51 0.41
N ALA A 54 6.64 -1.84 -0.72
CA ALA A 54 7.74 -1.24 -1.46
C ALA A 54 7.38 0.17 -1.95
N VAL A 55 8.37 1.06 -1.98
CA VAL A 55 8.22 2.42 -2.53
C VAL A 55 9.26 2.64 -3.61
N SER A 56 8.81 2.95 -4.82
CA SER A 56 9.66 3.30 -5.98
C SER A 56 10.79 2.26 -6.20
N GLY A 57 10.41 0.98 -6.13
CA GLY A 57 11.31 -0.17 -6.32
C GLY A 57 12.09 -0.61 -5.07
N GLN A 58 12.01 0.12 -3.95
CA GLN A 58 12.69 -0.25 -2.71
C GLN A 58 11.75 -1.00 -1.76
N HIS A 59 12.07 -2.25 -1.45
CA HIS A 59 11.38 -3.03 -0.43
C HIS A 59 11.65 -2.48 0.97
N LEU A 60 10.58 -2.19 1.72
CA LEU A 60 10.62 -1.60 3.06
C LEU A 60 10.32 -2.62 4.18
N GLY A 61 9.74 -3.76 3.84
CA GLY A 61 9.33 -4.79 4.79
C GLY A 61 7.89 -5.23 4.59
N THR A 62 7.21 -5.52 5.69
CA THR A 62 5.81 -5.94 5.70
C THR A 62 4.91 -4.87 6.30
N LEU A 63 3.61 -4.93 6.05
CA LEU A 63 2.65 -4.00 6.66
C LEU A 63 2.75 -3.97 8.19
N ALA A 64 3.02 -5.11 8.84
CA ALA A 64 3.24 -5.17 10.28
C ALA A 64 4.62 -4.69 10.75
N SER A 65 5.62 -4.66 9.86
CA SER A 65 6.99 -4.28 10.19
C SER A 65 7.71 -3.83 8.92
N HIS A 66 7.58 -2.54 8.61
CA HIS A 66 8.29 -1.88 7.52
C HIS A 66 9.10 -0.71 8.07
N GLN A 67 10.11 -0.29 7.30
CA GLN A 67 10.91 0.88 7.61
C GLN A 67 10.09 2.15 7.42
N GLU A 68 10.19 3.08 8.37
CA GLU A 68 9.62 4.42 8.22
C GLU A 68 10.21 5.11 6.99
N ARG A 69 9.32 5.69 6.17
CA ARG A 69 9.70 6.43 4.98
C ARG A 69 8.69 7.53 4.72
N THR A 70 9.20 8.71 4.39
CA THR A 70 8.43 9.81 3.82
C THR A 70 8.26 9.61 2.32
N LEU A 71 7.05 9.83 1.83
CA LEU A 71 6.69 9.77 0.42
C LEU A 71 6.88 11.13 -0.24
N THR A 72 7.11 11.10 -1.54
CA THR A 72 7.29 12.29 -2.37
C THR A 72 6.36 12.24 -3.59
N GLU A 73 6.16 13.39 -4.24
CA GLU A 73 5.33 13.47 -5.46
C GLU A 73 5.78 12.45 -6.51
N GLY A 74 4.83 11.68 -7.03
CA GLY A 74 5.06 10.68 -8.06
C GLY A 74 5.65 9.36 -7.57
N ASP A 75 5.87 9.18 -6.26
CA ASP A 75 6.29 7.88 -5.73
C ASP A 75 5.28 6.77 -6.06
N GLU A 76 5.80 5.56 -6.28
CA GLU A 76 4.98 4.37 -6.50
C GLU A 76 4.98 3.50 -5.25
N LEU A 77 3.84 3.46 -4.55
CA LEU A 77 3.62 2.58 -3.41
C LEU A 77 3.03 1.25 -3.89
N VAL A 78 3.78 0.18 -3.67
CA VAL A 78 3.38 -1.19 -4.02
C VAL A 78 3.11 -1.98 -2.75
N VAL A 79 1.91 -2.57 -2.67
CA VAL A 79 1.52 -3.53 -1.63
C VAL A 79 1.32 -4.90 -2.27
N ILE A 80 2.01 -5.92 -1.77
CA ILE A 80 1.93 -7.28 -2.32
C ILE A 80 1.40 -8.22 -1.26
N ALA A 81 0.18 -8.70 -1.46
CA ALA A 81 -0.39 -9.75 -0.62
C ALA A 81 0.37 -11.07 -0.85
N PRO A 82 0.70 -11.84 0.21
CA PRO A 82 1.43 -13.09 0.06
C PRO A 82 0.71 -14.04 -0.90
N VAL A 83 1.44 -14.52 -1.90
CA VAL A 83 1.01 -15.63 -2.74
C VAL A 83 1.57 -16.91 -2.14
N ALA A 84 0.70 -17.78 -1.61
CA ALA A 84 1.11 -19.15 -1.29
C ALA A 84 1.47 -19.81 -2.62
N GLY A 85 2.77 -20.08 -2.80
CA GLY A 85 3.37 -20.45 -4.09
C GLY A 85 2.83 -21.75 -4.67
N GLY A 86 2.87 -21.78 -6.01
CA GLY A 86 3.01 -22.98 -6.83
C GLY A 86 4.31 -22.88 -7.61
#